data_AF-A0A960E7F2-F1
#
_entry.id   AF-A0A960E7F2-F1
#
_cell.length_a   1.000
_cell.length_b   1.000
_cell.length_c   1.000
_cell.angle_alpha   90.00
_cell.angle_beta   90.00
_cell.angle_gamma   90.00
#
_symmetry.space_group_name_H-M   'P 1'
#
loop_
_entity.id
_entity.type
_entity.pdbx_description
1 polymer ?
#
loop_
_entity_poly.entity_id
_entity_poly.type
_entity_poly.pdbx_seq_one_letter_code
_entity_poly.pdbx_strand_id
1 'polypeptide(L)'
;MSSAPAQRNYLWPVAIALVVVVGVIAVIAARSSTSSDGPTEGGAALGNQNQEVTVEGDALPVATDTEDPAIGQTIPAVTGADFAGDPVAIGPDDGAQLIMFVAHWCPHCQAEVPRVLSHLEDSPLPD
;
A
#
# COMPACT_ATOMS: atom_id res chain seq x y z
N MET A 1 0.88 24.10 80.67
CA MET A 1 -0.02 24.72 79.66
C MET A 1 0.76 24.78 78.36
N SER A 2 0.35 23.92 77.44
CA SER A 2 1.03 23.51 76.21
C SER A 2 0.38 24.20 75.01
N SER A 3 1.17 24.70 74.05
CA SER A 3 0.74 25.00 72.68
C SER A 3 1.95 24.99 71.75
N ALA A 4 2.04 24.00 70.85
CA ALA A 4 2.98 23.95 69.72
C ALA A 4 2.21 24.27 68.42
N PRO A 5 2.77 25.04 67.45
CA PRO A 5 2.07 25.36 66.21
C PRO A 5 2.09 24.16 65.25
N ALA A 6 0.91 23.79 64.74
CA ALA A 6 0.75 22.78 63.71
C ALA A 6 1.43 23.23 62.40
N GLN A 7 2.52 22.56 62.02
CA GLN A 7 3.19 22.78 60.74
C GLN A 7 2.23 22.34 59.61
N ARG A 8 1.71 23.32 58.87
CA ARG A 8 0.80 23.10 57.73
C ARG A 8 1.59 22.43 56.60
N ASN A 9 1.28 21.17 56.33
CA ASN A 9 2.02 20.24 55.47
C ASN A 9 1.91 20.58 53.96
N TYR A 10 2.30 21.79 53.56
CA TYR A 10 2.34 22.25 52.15
C TYR A 10 3.28 21.44 51.25
N LEU A 11 4.16 20.62 51.85
CA LEU A 11 5.03 19.71 51.12
C LEU A 11 4.24 18.68 50.31
N TRP A 12 3.07 18.24 50.80
CA TRP A 12 2.26 17.24 50.12
C TRP A 12 1.57 17.76 48.84
N PRO A 13 0.87 18.92 48.84
CA PRO A 13 0.30 19.46 47.61
C PRO A 13 1.38 19.90 46.60
N VAL A 14 2.55 20.36 47.06
CA VAL A 14 3.68 20.70 46.18
C VAL A 14 4.25 19.44 45.51
N ALA A 15 4.39 18.34 46.25
CA ALA A 15 4.84 17.06 45.69
C ALA A 15 3.84 16.52 44.65
N ILE A 16 2.53 16.61 44.92
CA ILE A 16 1.49 16.19 43.97
C ILE A 16 1.54 17.04 42.69
N ALA A 17 1.67 18.38 42.82
CA ALA A 17 1.78 19.26 41.66
C ALA A 17 3.02 18.95 40.81
N LEU A 18 4.16 18.65 41.44
CA LEU A 18 5.39 18.25 40.76
C LEU A 18 5.22 16.94 39.98
N VAL A 19 4.59 15.93 40.59
CA VAL A 19 4.32 14.64 39.93
C VAL A 19 3.38 14.81 38.74
N VAL A 20 2.35 15.65 38.86
CA VAL A 20 1.43 15.93 37.76
C VAL A 20 2.13 16.66 36.61
N VAL A 21 2.97 17.66 36.91
CA VAL A 21 3.73 18.40 35.88
C VAL A 21 4.70 17.47 35.15
N VAL A 22 5.44 16.61 35.88
CA VAL A 22 6.34 15.62 35.28
C VAL A 22 5.57 14.62 34.41
N GLY A 23 4.41 14.15 34.88
CA GLY A 23 3.54 13.25 34.11
C GLY A 23 3.03 13.89 32.81
N VAL A 24 2.61 15.16 32.85
CA VAL A 24 2.16 15.91 31.67
C VAL A 24 3.31 16.11 30.67
N ILE A 25 4.50 16.47 31.15
CA ILE A 25 5.70 16.62 30.30
C ILE A 25 6.06 15.29 29.63
N ALA A 26 6.03 14.18 30.37
CA ALA A 26 6.31 12.85 29.82
C ALA A 26 5.29 12.44 28.73
N VAL A 27 4.00 12.73 28.94
CA VAL A 27 2.95 12.48 27.93
C VAL A 27 3.19 13.32 26.68
N ILE A 28 3.49 14.61 26.81
CA ILE A 28 3.75 15.50 25.67
C ILE A 28 5.01 15.05 24.91
N ALA A 29 6.09 14.72 25.63
CA ALA A 29 7.33 14.23 25.04
C ALA A 29 7.11 12.91 24.27
N ALA A 30 6.31 12.00 24.82
CA ALA A 30 5.94 10.75 24.15
C ALA A 30 5.11 10.98 22.87
N ARG A 31 4.35 12.09 22.78
CA ARG A 31 3.65 12.46 21.53
C ARG A 31 4.55 13.12 20.51
N SER A 32 5.64 13.75 20.94
CA SER A 32 6.60 14.43 20.05
C SER A 32 7.72 13.53 19.53
N SER A 33 7.91 12.34 20.11
CA SER A 33 8.96 11.40 19.68
C SER A 33 8.56 10.45 18.55
N THR A 34 7.42 10.68 17.86
CA THR A 34 7.06 9.93 16.63
C THR A 34 7.45 10.72 15.38
N SER A 35 8.72 11.11 15.30
CA SER A 35 9.34 11.59 14.06
C SER A 35 10.82 11.25 14.16
N SER A 36 11.14 9.99 13.91
CA SER A 36 12.49 9.49 13.76
C SER A 36 12.42 8.37 12.74
N ASP A 37 12.94 8.67 11.54
CA ASP A 37 13.13 7.73 10.46
C ASP A 37 13.94 6.52 10.96
N GLY A 38 13.29 5.37 11.00
CA GLY A 38 13.88 4.05 11.19
C GLY A 38 13.17 3.08 10.25
N PRO A 39 13.86 2.08 9.67
CA PRO A 39 13.28 1.22 8.63
C PRO A 39 12.05 0.49 9.17
N THR A 40 10.89 0.85 8.65
CA THR A 40 9.66 0.09 8.83
C THR A 40 9.76 -1.19 8.00
N GLU A 41 10.31 -2.25 8.59
CA GLU A 41 9.79 -3.59 8.35
C GLU A 41 8.47 -3.71 9.13
N GLY A 42 7.36 -3.99 8.43
CA GLY A 42 6.07 -4.28 9.07
C GLY A 42 4.85 -3.50 8.58
N GLY A 43 4.96 -2.85 7.43
CA GLY A 43 3.80 -2.42 6.65
C GLY A 43 4.34 -2.07 5.28
N ALA A 44 4.03 -2.87 4.26
CA ALA A 44 4.25 -2.44 2.89
C ALA A 44 3.56 -1.08 2.77
N ALA A 45 4.35 0.00 2.72
CA ALA A 45 3.86 1.22 2.15
C ALA A 45 3.37 0.78 0.77
N LEU A 46 2.06 0.72 0.58
CA LEU A 46 1.52 0.51 -0.75
C LEU A 46 2.20 1.60 -1.56
N GLY A 47 3.07 1.21 -2.48
CA GLY A 47 3.72 2.13 -3.39
C GLY A 47 2.64 3.01 -4.00
N ASN A 48 3.02 4.18 -4.50
CA ASN A 48 2.06 5.06 -5.16
C ASN A 48 1.26 4.23 -6.16
N GLN A 49 -0.06 4.10 -5.92
CA GLN A 49 -0.95 3.23 -6.71
C GLN A 49 -1.06 3.72 -8.17
N ASN A 50 -0.69 4.98 -8.41
CA ASN A 50 -0.62 5.58 -9.72
C ASN A 50 0.84 5.96 -10.00
N GLN A 51 1.52 5.17 -10.83
CA GLN A 51 2.87 5.48 -11.27
C GLN A 51 2.89 5.86 -12.75
N GLU A 52 4.00 6.44 -13.17
CA GLU A 52 4.22 6.72 -14.59
C GLU A 52 4.31 5.40 -15.36
N VAL A 53 3.64 5.35 -16.50
CA VAL A 53 3.63 4.21 -17.42
C VAL A 53 4.10 4.71 -18.77
N THR A 54 5.07 4.01 -19.36
CA THR A 54 5.53 4.27 -20.73
C THR A 54 4.92 3.24 -21.66
N VAL A 55 4.44 3.70 -22.82
CA VAL A 55 3.89 2.83 -23.88
C VAL A 55 4.63 3.14 -25.17
N GLU A 56 5.22 2.10 -25.77
CA GLU A 56 5.98 2.18 -27.02
C GLU A 56 5.39 1.25 -28.09
N GLY A 57 5.40 1.69 -29.34
CA GLY A 57 4.81 0.96 -30.46
C GLY A 57 3.46 1.52 -30.90
N ASP A 58 2.84 0.83 -31.84
CA ASP A 58 1.56 1.24 -32.41
C ASP A 58 0.40 0.93 -31.46
N ALA A 59 -0.55 1.86 -31.35
CA ALA A 59 -1.76 1.64 -30.59
C ALA A 59 -2.62 0.56 -31.27
N LEU A 60 -3.11 -0.40 -30.49
CA LEU A 60 -4.07 -1.39 -30.98
C LEU A 60 -5.39 -0.71 -31.37
N PRO A 61 -6.06 -1.16 -32.46
CA PRO A 61 -7.37 -0.65 -32.80
C PRO A 61 -8.38 -0.99 -31.71
N VAL A 62 -9.36 -0.10 -31.53
CA VAL A 62 -10.42 -0.31 -30.54
C VAL A 62 -11.36 -1.42 -31.02
N ALA A 63 -11.65 -2.38 -30.14
CA ALA A 63 -12.62 -3.42 -30.40
C ALA A 63 -14.04 -2.83 -30.57
N THR A 64 -14.83 -3.49 -31.40
CA THR A 64 -16.27 -3.22 -31.55
C THR A 64 -17.08 -4.25 -30.78
N ASP A 65 -18.41 -4.09 -30.71
CA ASP A 65 -19.28 -5.05 -30.01
C ASP A 65 -19.26 -6.47 -30.62
N THR A 66 -18.89 -6.59 -31.91
CA THR A 66 -18.97 -7.86 -32.65
C THR A 66 -17.63 -8.36 -33.19
N GLU A 67 -16.63 -7.49 -33.28
CA GLU A 67 -15.33 -7.80 -33.90
C GLU A 67 -14.19 -7.16 -33.09
N ASP A 68 -13.10 -7.90 -32.93
CA ASP A 68 -11.84 -7.40 -32.39
C ASP A 68 -10.76 -7.37 -33.50
N PRO A 69 -10.54 -6.20 -34.12
CA PRO A 69 -9.54 -6.04 -35.19
C PRO A 69 -8.09 -6.09 -34.67
N ALA A 70 -7.86 -6.13 -33.35
CA ALA A 70 -6.53 -6.24 -32.78
C ALA A 70 -6.01 -7.70 -32.79
N ILE A 71 -6.87 -8.68 -33.07
CA ILE A 71 -6.45 -10.10 -33.16
C ILE A 71 -5.36 -10.27 -34.22
N GLY A 72 -4.23 -10.86 -33.81
CA GLY A 72 -3.07 -11.09 -34.67
C GLY A 72 -2.14 -9.88 -34.83
N GLN A 73 -2.46 -8.74 -34.22
CA GLN A 73 -1.55 -7.59 -34.17
C GLN A 73 -0.57 -7.73 -33.01
N THR A 74 0.58 -7.08 -33.16
CA THR A 74 1.60 -6.98 -32.11
C THR A 74 1.14 -6.01 -31.04
N ILE A 75 1.18 -6.43 -29.77
CA ILE A 75 0.88 -5.56 -28.63
C ILE A 75 1.98 -4.48 -28.49
N PRO A 76 1.64 -3.22 -28.14
CA PRO A 76 2.64 -2.24 -27.76
C PRO A 76 3.38 -2.70 -26.48
N ALA A 77 4.64 -2.28 -26.35
CA ALA A 77 5.40 -2.49 -25.13
C ALA A 77 4.92 -1.51 -24.06
N VAL A 78 4.67 -2.01 -22.85
CA VAL A 78 4.24 -1.24 -21.69
C VAL A 78 5.22 -1.48 -20.56
N THR A 79 5.81 -0.42 -20.01
CA THR A 79 6.74 -0.51 -18.88
C THR A 79 6.29 0.41 -17.75
N GLY A 80 6.38 -0.08 -16.52
CA GLY A 80 6.03 0.64 -15.31
C GLY A 80 6.54 -0.07 -14.06
N ALA A 81 5.82 0.06 -12.95
CA ALA A 81 6.11 -0.63 -11.70
C ALA A 81 4.84 -1.15 -11.03
N ASP A 82 4.98 -2.21 -10.24
CA ASP A 82 3.89 -2.79 -9.47
C ASP A 82 3.59 -2.01 -8.17
N PHE A 83 2.71 -2.56 -7.31
CA PHE A 83 2.36 -1.93 -6.04
C PHE A 83 3.48 -1.91 -5.00
N ALA A 84 4.52 -2.73 -5.16
CA ALA A 84 5.74 -2.69 -4.34
C ALA A 84 6.78 -1.71 -4.92
N GLY A 85 6.57 -1.22 -6.14
CA GLY A 85 7.52 -0.38 -6.86
C GLY A 85 8.55 -1.18 -7.67
N ASP A 86 8.36 -2.49 -7.79
CA ASP A 86 9.23 -3.35 -8.61
C ASP A 86 8.91 -3.13 -10.10
N PRO A 87 9.93 -3.04 -10.97
CA PRO A 87 9.72 -2.78 -12.39
C PRO A 87 8.99 -3.94 -13.07
N VAL A 88 8.00 -3.61 -13.90
CA VAL A 88 7.21 -4.57 -14.69
C VAL A 88 7.19 -4.13 -16.15
N ALA A 89 7.33 -5.09 -17.05
CA ALA A 89 7.18 -4.91 -18.48
C ALA A 89 6.16 -5.90 -19.05
N ILE A 90 5.43 -5.45 -20.07
CA ILE A 90 4.53 -6.25 -20.89
C ILE A 90 4.92 -5.94 -22.33
N GLY A 91 5.34 -6.95 -23.09
CA GLY A 91 5.71 -6.75 -24.48
C GLY A 91 5.61 -8.02 -25.31
N PRO A 92 5.85 -7.91 -26.63
CA PRO A 92 5.78 -9.04 -27.56
C PRO A 92 6.88 -10.09 -27.36
N ASP A 93 7.94 -9.75 -26.63
CA ASP A 93 9.14 -10.59 -26.51
C ASP A 93 9.13 -11.53 -25.28
N ASP A 94 8.17 -11.39 -24.36
CA ASP A 94 8.16 -12.12 -23.08
C ASP A 94 7.39 -13.47 -23.14
N GLY A 95 7.22 -14.04 -24.34
CA GLY A 95 6.46 -15.27 -24.56
C GLY A 95 4.94 -15.08 -24.48
N ALA A 96 4.19 -16.18 -24.47
CA ALA A 96 2.74 -16.12 -24.38
C ALA A 96 2.30 -15.57 -23.02
N GLN A 97 1.42 -14.55 -23.05
CA GLN A 97 0.94 -13.85 -21.85
C GLN A 97 -0.58 -13.71 -21.87
N LEU A 98 -1.18 -13.78 -20.69
CA LEU A 98 -2.57 -13.38 -20.45
C LEU A 98 -2.59 -12.07 -19.66
N ILE A 99 -3.09 -11.00 -20.27
CA ILE A 99 -3.24 -9.69 -19.62
C ILE A 99 -4.72 -9.47 -19.32
N MET A 100 -5.07 -9.26 -18.05
CA MET A 100 -6.45 -9.17 -17.62
C MET A 100 -6.71 -7.86 -16.88
N PHE A 101 -7.61 -7.04 -17.41
CA PHE A 101 -8.07 -5.80 -16.77
C PHE A 101 -9.27 -6.08 -15.87
N VAL A 102 -9.08 -5.97 -14.56
CA VAL A 102 -10.09 -6.31 -13.56
C VAL A 102 -10.29 -5.18 -12.55
N ALA A 103 -11.43 -5.24 -11.85
CA ALA A 103 -11.71 -4.38 -10.72
C ALA A 103 -12.05 -5.21 -9.46
N HIS A 104 -11.48 -4.83 -8.32
CA HIS A 104 -11.69 -5.54 -7.05
C HIS A 104 -13.14 -5.51 -6.56
N TRP A 105 -13.93 -4.54 -6.99
CA TRP A 105 -15.33 -4.37 -6.64
C TRP A 105 -16.29 -5.09 -7.60
N CYS A 106 -15.77 -5.64 -8.71
CA CYS A 106 -16.60 -6.33 -9.68
C CYS A 106 -16.79 -7.81 -9.28
N PRO A 107 -18.02 -8.24 -8.93
CA PRO A 107 -18.26 -9.62 -8.49
C PRO A 107 -17.99 -10.64 -9.61
N HIS A 108 -18.16 -10.25 -10.88
CA HIS A 108 -17.83 -11.09 -12.03
C HIS A 108 -16.32 -11.30 -12.14
N CYS A 109 -15.51 -10.23 -12.03
CA CYS A 109 -14.05 -10.33 -12.05
C CYS A 109 -13.52 -11.16 -10.87
N GLN A 110 -14.06 -10.95 -9.65
CA GLN A 110 -13.67 -11.72 -8.46
C GLN A 110 -13.96 -13.21 -8.62
N ALA A 111 -15.04 -13.57 -9.32
CA ALA A 111 -15.35 -14.96 -9.62
C ALA A 111 -14.49 -15.52 -10.76
N GLU A 112 -14.06 -14.69 -11.71
CA GLU A 112 -13.32 -15.10 -12.91
C GLU A 112 -11.84 -15.38 -12.65
N VAL A 113 -11.15 -14.49 -11.93
CA VAL A 113 -9.72 -14.62 -11.61
C VAL A 113 -9.34 -16.01 -11.07
N PRO A 114 -10.02 -16.57 -10.05
CA PRO A 114 -9.65 -17.90 -9.54
C PRO A 114 -9.95 -19.04 -10.52
N ARG A 115 -10.92 -18.88 -11.44
CA ARG A 115 -11.21 -19.89 -12.47
C ARG A 115 -10.14 -19.91 -13.55
N VAL A 116 -9.71 -18.73 -13.99
CA VAL A 116 -8.60 -18.58 -14.92
C VAL A 116 -7.32 -19.18 -14.32
N LEU A 117 -7.03 -18.88 -13.05
CA LEU A 117 -5.87 -19.46 -12.37
C LEU A 117 -5.93 -20.99 -12.33
N SER A 118 -7.06 -21.57 -11.89
CA SER A 118 -7.25 -23.03 -11.88
C SER A 118 -7.10 -23.64 -13.28
N HIS A 119 -7.56 -22.95 -14.33
CA HIS A 119 -7.37 -23.42 -15.69
C HIS A 119 -5.90 -23.42 -16.12
N LEU A 120 -5.15 -22.37 -15.78
CA LEU A 120 -3.73 -22.26 -16.12
C LEU A 120 -2.84 -23.26 -15.35
N GLU A 121 -3.26 -23.67 -14.15
CA GLU A 121 -2.60 -24.75 -13.40
C GLU A 121 -2.73 -26.10 -14.11
N ASP A 122 -3.89 -26.38 -14.71
CA ASP A 122 -4.16 -27.62 -15.46
C ASP A 122 -3.68 -27.55 -16.93
N SER A 123 -3.61 -26.35 -17.51
CA SER A 123 -3.30 -26.08 -18.92
C SER A 123 -2.47 -24.81 -19.04
N PRO A 124 -1.14 -24.90 -18.87
CA PRO A 124 -0.26 -23.75 -18.91
C PRO A 124 -0.25 -23.08 -20.30
N LEU A 125 0.18 -21.82 -20.33
CA LEU A 125 0.39 -21.10 -21.58
C LEU A 125 1.46 -21.81 -22.45
N PRO A 126 1.34 -21.75 -23.77
CA PRO A 126 2.35 -22.29 -24.67
C PRO A 126 3.67 -21.52 -24.56
N ASP A 127 4.78 -22.21 -24.84
CA ASP A 127 6.12 -21.60 -24.95
C ASP A 127 6.22 -20.68 -26.19
#